data_AF-A0A7V7WHB9-F1
#
_entry.id   AF-A0A7V7WHB9-F1
#
_cell.length_a   1.000
_cell.length_b   1.000
_cell.length_c   1.000
_cell.angle_alpha   90.00
_cell.angle_beta   90.00
_cell.angle_gamma   90.00
#
_symmetry.space_group_name_H-M   'P 1'
#
loop_
_entity.id
_entity.type
_entity.pdbx_description
1 polymer ?
#
loop_
_entity_poly.entity_id
_entity_poly.type
_entity_poly.pdbx_seq_one_letter_code
_entity_poly.pdbx_strand_id
1 'polypeptide(L)'
;LETEGLISRQRGRGTFALMERRAENRRAELSGLFANLITLGLKTTVKVIDLEVLPAPADVAEALQLGAPKEVQKALRVRSYRGEPFSHLTTFVPQEIGRYFGRKELSAKPMLALLEEAGVKIGTATQWIGAKLADAVVAPLLGIELGSPLLSVTRVVRDIHRQPVQLLRGLYRPDRYQYEMQLSRAKDDGTRIWVSET
;
A
#
# COMPACT_ATOMS: atom_id res chain seq x y z
N LEU A 1 -1.97 -35.77 17.98
CA LEU A 1 -1.57 -34.35 18.01
C LEU A 1 -0.33 -34.09 17.12
N GLU A 2 -0.19 -34.80 15.99
CA GLU A 2 0.90 -34.59 15.00
C GLU A 2 0.40 -34.75 13.55
N THR A 3 -0.91 -34.70 13.31
CA THR A 3 -1.56 -35.12 12.05
C THR A 3 -2.59 -34.11 11.55
N GLU A 4 -2.20 -32.83 11.39
CA GLU A 4 -3.07 -31.82 10.78
C GLU A 4 -2.43 -31.03 9.62
N GLY A 5 -1.26 -31.42 9.09
CA GLY A 5 -0.80 -30.93 7.78
C GLY A 5 -0.67 -29.40 7.63
N LEU A 6 -0.57 -28.64 8.73
CA LEU A 6 -0.68 -27.18 8.78
C LEU A 6 0.57 -26.41 8.34
N ILE A 7 1.58 -27.07 7.75
CA ILE A 7 2.81 -26.38 7.35
C ILE A 7 3.26 -26.86 5.97
N SER A 8 3.03 -26.03 4.95
CA SER A 8 3.83 -26.03 3.74
C SER A 8 4.66 -24.74 3.69
N ARG A 9 5.91 -24.85 4.14
CA ARG A 9 6.95 -23.83 3.95
C ARG A 9 7.28 -23.73 2.48
N GLN A 10 7.01 -22.57 1.87
CA GLN A 10 7.66 -22.18 0.61
C GLN A 10 8.34 -20.83 0.78
N ARG A 11 9.63 -20.80 0.41
CA ARG A 11 10.54 -19.64 0.37
C ARG A 11 10.00 -18.54 -0.56
N GLY A 12 10.15 -17.28 -0.13
CA GLY A 12 9.97 -16.10 -0.97
C GLY A 12 8.54 -15.55 -1.01
N ARG A 13 8.42 -14.23 -0.78
CA ARG A 13 7.32 -13.30 -1.16
C ARG A 13 6.38 -12.77 -0.06
N GLY A 14 6.89 -11.79 0.71
CA GLY A 14 6.22 -10.53 1.10
C GLY A 14 4.95 -10.55 1.96
N THR A 15 4.34 -9.37 2.14
CA THR A 15 3.18 -9.07 3.00
C THR A 15 1.96 -9.94 2.73
N PHE A 16 1.51 -10.70 3.74
CA PHE A 16 0.24 -11.41 3.74
C PHE A 16 -0.77 -10.67 4.65
N ALA A 17 -1.92 -10.29 4.10
CA ALA A 17 -3.13 -10.29 4.93
C ALA A 17 -3.42 -11.75 5.29
N LEU A 18 -3.80 -12.07 6.53
CA LEU A 18 -4.09 -13.42 6.98
C LEU A 18 -5.05 -14.14 5.99
N MET A 19 -4.49 -14.93 5.07
CA MET A 19 -5.20 -15.65 4.03
C MET A 19 -4.38 -16.85 3.56
N GLU A 20 -5.04 -18.00 3.58
CA GLU A 20 -4.51 -19.29 3.14
C GLU A 20 -3.91 -19.26 1.73
N ARG A 21 -2.76 -19.93 1.58
CA ARG A 21 -1.99 -20.02 0.33
C ARG A 21 -2.67 -20.95 -0.68
N ARG A 22 -2.85 -20.46 -1.90
CA ARG A 22 -2.75 -21.29 -3.12
C ARG A 22 -1.95 -20.50 -4.16
N ALA A 23 -0.82 -21.07 -4.56
CA ALA A 23 0.10 -20.49 -5.53
C ALA A 23 -0.22 -21.04 -6.92
N GLU A 24 -0.48 -20.17 -7.88
CA GLU A 24 -0.32 -20.50 -9.30
C GLU A 24 0.57 -19.46 -9.96
N ASN A 25 1.68 -19.96 -10.51
CA ASN A 25 2.71 -19.23 -11.21
C ASN A 25 2.22 -18.78 -12.59
N ARG A 26 2.09 -17.47 -12.83
CA ARG A 26 2.22 -16.92 -14.20
C ARG A 26 2.86 -15.52 -14.19
N ARG A 27 3.99 -15.43 -14.90
CA ARG A 27 4.74 -14.25 -15.38
C ARG A 27 5.51 -13.40 -14.33
N ALA A 28 6.82 -13.54 -14.35
CA ALA A 28 7.79 -12.51 -13.96
C ALA A 28 7.46 -11.19 -14.68
N GLU A 29 7.68 -9.97 -14.20
CA GLU A 29 8.52 -9.51 -13.11
C GLU A 29 8.13 -8.04 -12.77
N LEU A 30 6.86 -7.78 -12.46
CA LEU A 30 6.54 -6.65 -11.59
C LEU A 30 7.08 -7.06 -10.22
N SER A 31 8.14 -6.40 -9.73
CA SER A 31 8.86 -6.76 -8.51
C SER A 31 7.90 -7.27 -7.44
N GLY A 32 8.19 -8.41 -6.79
CA GLY A 32 7.18 -9.17 -6.04
C GLY A 32 6.34 -8.35 -5.03
N LEU A 33 6.88 -7.21 -4.57
CA LEU A 33 6.18 -6.22 -3.78
C LEU A 33 4.99 -5.56 -4.51
N PHE A 34 5.15 -5.09 -5.76
CA PHE A 34 4.05 -4.54 -6.55
C PHE A 34 2.99 -5.60 -6.86
N ALA A 35 3.41 -6.81 -7.23
CA ALA A 35 2.50 -7.94 -7.45
C ALA A 35 1.67 -8.26 -6.20
N ASN A 36 2.28 -8.22 -5.01
CA ASN A 36 1.58 -8.42 -3.74
C ASN A 36 0.54 -7.33 -3.48
N LEU A 37 0.86 -6.06 -3.79
CA LEU A 37 -0.08 -4.95 -3.64
C LEU A 37 -1.27 -5.04 -4.59
N ILE A 38 -1.03 -5.47 -5.83
CA ILE A 38 -2.07 -5.75 -6.81
C ILE A 38 -2.95 -6.91 -6.31
N THR A 39 -2.33 -8.01 -5.85
CA THR A 39 -3.05 -9.18 -5.34
C THR A 39 -3.92 -8.85 -4.13
N LEU A 40 -3.38 -8.09 -3.15
CA LEU A 40 -4.17 -7.57 -2.03
C LEU A 40 -5.34 -6.74 -2.54
N GLY A 41 -5.09 -5.91 -3.56
CA GLY A 41 -6.08 -5.10 -4.23
C GLY A 41 -7.25 -5.91 -4.82
N LEU A 42 -6.95 -7.06 -5.43
CA LEU A 42 -7.93 -7.93 -6.11
C LEU A 42 -8.74 -8.82 -5.17
N LYS A 43 -8.20 -9.16 -3.99
CA LYS A 43 -8.86 -10.06 -3.01
C LYS A 43 -9.76 -9.33 -2.03
N THR A 44 -9.94 -8.03 -2.18
CA THR A 44 -10.60 -7.17 -1.20
C THR A 44 -11.60 -6.25 -1.88
N THR A 45 -12.62 -5.85 -1.13
CA THR A 45 -13.64 -4.91 -1.61
C THR A 45 -13.29 -3.50 -1.17
N VAL A 46 -13.67 -2.50 -1.96
CA VAL A 46 -13.33 -1.10 -1.71
C VAL A 46 -14.59 -0.23 -1.70
N LYS A 47 -14.77 0.50 -0.61
CA LYS A 47 -15.70 1.61 -0.52
C LYS A 47 -14.91 2.91 -0.68
N VAL A 48 -15.16 3.67 -1.74
CA VAL A 48 -14.68 5.05 -1.85
C VAL A 48 -15.50 5.91 -0.89
N ILE A 49 -14.86 6.52 0.09
CA ILE A 49 -15.51 7.43 1.04
C ILE A 49 -15.60 8.81 0.39
N ASP A 50 -14.48 9.31 -0.09
CA ASP A 50 -14.36 10.65 -0.64
C ASP A 50 -13.47 10.65 -1.89
N LEU A 51 -13.79 11.55 -2.83
CA LEU A 51 -13.06 11.75 -4.08
C LEU A 51 -13.23 13.20 -4.50
N GLU A 52 -12.14 13.96 -4.50
CA GLU A 52 -12.13 15.38 -4.81
C GLU A 52 -10.86 15.77 -5.59
N VAL A 53 -10.94 16.89 -6.31
CA VAL A 53 -9.78 17.56 -6.91
C VAL A 53 -9.58 18.84 -6.13
N LEU A 54 -8.37 19.05 -5.62
CA LEU A 54 -8.03 20.24 -4.83
C LEU A 54 -6.62 20.73 -5.15
N PRO A 55 -6.28 22.00 -4.82
CA PRO A 55 -4.90 22.45 -4.77
C PRO A 55 -4.08 21.53 -3.86
N ALA A 56 -2.88 21.13 -4.31
CA ALA A 56 -2.04 20.23 -3.53
C ALA A 56 -1.67 20.87 -2.18
N PRO A 57 -2.01 20.24 -1.04
CA PRO A 57 -1.49 20.66 0.26
C PRO A 57 0.03 20.71 0.26
N ALA A 58 0.65 21.60 1.04
CA ALA A 58 2.09 21.86 0.97
C ALA A 58 2.95 20.59 1.11
N ASP A 59 2.60 19.72 2.06
CA ASP A 59 3.27 18.44 2.30
C ASP A 59 3.06 17.42 1.16
N VAL A 60 1.90 17.47 0.50
CA VAL A 60 1.60 16.65 -0.69
C VAL A 60 2.36 17.17 -1.90
N ALA A 61 2.41 18.49 -2.10
CA ALA A 61 3.15 19.13 -3.19
C ALA A 61 4.65 18.84 -3.09
N GLU A 62 5.22 18.93 -1.89
CA GLU A 62 6.61 18.56 -1.61
C GLU A 62 6.87 17.07 -1.91
N ALA A 63 6.04 16.18 -1.35
CA ALA A 63 6.19 14.73 -1.57
C ALA A 63 6.05 14.33 -3.04
N LEU A 64 5.18 15.02 -3.78
CA LEU A 64 4.93 14.80 -5.20
C LEU A 64 5.83 15.64 -6.11
N GLN A 65 6.72 16.46 -5.56
CA GLN A 65 7.63 17.35 -6.32
C GLN A 65 6.89 18.22 -7.34
N LEU A 66 5.71 18.72 -6.95
CA LEU A 66 4.88 19.53 -7.82
C LEU A 66 5.38 20.99 -7.79
N GLY A 67 5.64 21.55 -8.96
CA GLY A 67 5.77 22.99 -9.11
C GLY A 67 4.41 23.65 -8.86
N ALA A 68 4.34 24.63 -7.97
CA ALA A 68 3.11 25.36 -7.69
C ALA A 68 2.80 26.37 -8.81
N PRO A 69 1.52 26.59 -9.16
CA PRO A 69 0.31 25.93 -8.64
C PRO A 69 -0.06 24.65 -9.40
N LYS A 70 -0.32 23.54 -8.69
CA LYS A 70 -0.80 22.28 -9.25
C LYS A 70 -1.89 21.63 -8.38
N GLU A 71 -2.88 21.06 -9.04
CA GLU A 71 -3.99 20.32 -8.42
C GLU A 71 -3.68 18.82 -8.32
N VAL A 72 -4.31 18.17 -7.35
CA VAL A 72 -4.25 16.72 -7.14
C VAL A 72 -5.65 16.15 -7.00
N GLN A 73 -5.85 14.95 -7.54
CA GLN A 73 -6.98 14.13 -7.15
C GLN A 73 -6.66 13.46 -5.80
N LYS A 74 -7.51 13.69 -4.80
CA LYS A 74 -7.47 13.04 -3.50
C LYS A 74 -8.62 12.04 -3.40
N ALA A 75 -8.30 10.81 -3.01
CA ALA A 75 -9.27 9.76 -2.81
C ALA A 75 -9.09 9.11 -1.43
N LEU A 76 -10.18 9.01 -0.66
CA LEU A 76 -10.25 8.24 0.59
C LEU A 76 -11.02 6.96 0.35
N ARG A 77 -10.45 5.83 0.79
CA ARG A 77 -11.02 4.51 0.56
C ARG A 77 -10.90 3.64 1.80
N VAL A 78 -11.98 2.97 2.15
CA VAL A 78 -11.98 1.87 3.12
C VAL A 78 -11.95 0.57 2.35
N ARG A 79 -11.02 -0.30 2.71
CA ARG A 79 -10.87 -1.63 2.12
C ARG A 79 -11.24 -2.69 3.13
N SER A 80 -12.02 -3.65 2.66
CA SER A 80 -12.54 -4.75 3.47
C SER A 80 -12.14 -6.10 2.90
N TYR A 81 -11.99 -7.08 3.77
CA TYR A 81 -11.77 -8.47 3.41
C TYR A 81 -12.88 -9.31 4.05
N ARG A 82 -13.60 -10.09 3.23
CA ARG A 82 -14.80 -10.84 3.68
C ARG A 82 -15.80 -9.96 4.46
N GLY A 83 -16.05 -8.74 3.98
CA GLY A 83 -16.97 -7.78 4.60
C GLY A 83 -16.37 -6.96 5.74
N GLU A 84 -15.20 -7.31 6.26
CA GLU A 84 -14.61 -6.69 7.44
C GLU A 84 -13.60 -5.60 7.07
N PRO A 85 -13.78 -4.34 7.50
CA PRO A 85 -12.87 -3.25 7.18
C PRO A 85 -11.54 -3.44 7.89
N PHE A 86 -10.44 -3.32 7.15
CA PHE A 86 -9.09 -3.47 7.71
C PHE A 86 -8.13 -2.35 7.35
N SER A 87 -8.46 -1.49 6.38
CA SER A 87 -7.61 -0.34 6.08
C SER A 87 -8.37 0.87 5.58
N HIS A 88 -7.84 2.03 5.93
CA HIS A 88 -8.27 3.35 5.48
C HIS A 88 -7.11 3.99 4.71
N LEU A 89 -7.32 4.25 3.42
CA LEU A 89 -6.29 4.72 2.50
C LEU A 89 -6.67 6.09 1.96
N THR A 90 -5.79 7.06 2.14
CA THR A 90 -5.82 8.35 1.44
C THR A 90 -4.74 8.33 0.36
N THR A 91 -5.11 8.57 -0.88
CA THR A 91 -4.17 8.69 -1.99
C THR A 91 -4.28 10.05 -2.65
N PHE A 92 -3.15 10.63 -2.99
CA PHE A 92 -3.02 11.85 -3.78
C PHE A 92 -2.31 11.50 -5.08
N VAL A 93 -2.89 11.92 -6.21
CA VAL A 93 -2.36 11.71 -7.55
C VAL A 93 -2.38 13.05 -8.28
N PRO A 94 -1.31 13.45 -8.99
CA PRO A 94 -1.34 14.67 -9.81
C PRO A 94 -2.56 14.67 -10.75
N GLN A 95 -3.27 15.79 -10.86
CA GLN A 95 -4.54 15.84 -11.60
C GLN A 95 -4.38 15.53 -13.10
N GLU A 96 -3.19 15.72 -13.66
CA GLU A 96 -2.82 15.25 -15.00
C GLU A 96 -2.95 13.73 -15.19
N ILE A 97 -2.80 12.95 -14.12
CA ILE A 97 -2.94 11.49 -14.11
C ILE A 97 -4.31 11.08 -13.54
N GLY A 98 -4.71 11.69 -12.42
CA GLY A 98 -5.94 11.33 -11.70
C GLY A 98 -7.21 11.45 -12.55
N ARG A 99 -7.24 12.40 -13.50
CA ARG A 99 -8.41 12.65 -14.38
C ARG A 99 -8.87 11.44 -15.20
N TYR A 100 -8.03 10.41 -15.38
CA TYR A 100 -8.34 9.24 -16.20
C TYR A 100 -9.14 8.15 -15.46
N PHE A 101 -9.32 8.28 -14.14
CA PHE A 101 -10.11 7.34 -13.36
C PHE A 101 -10.94 8.05 -12.29
N GLY A 102 -12.15 7.54 -12.05
CA GLY A 102 -13.08 8.10 -11.07
C GLY A 102 -13.45 7.10 -9.99
N ARG A 103 -14.56 7.40 -9.30
CA ARG A 103 -15.07 6.61 -8.18
C ARG A 103 -15.34 5.14 -8.56
N LYS A 104 -15.85 4.91 -9.77
CA LYS A 104 -16.17 3.56 -10.27
C LYS A 104 -14.91 2.70 -10.40
N GLU A 105 -13.88 3.24 -11.04
CA GLU A 105 -12.61 2.55 -11.28
C GLU A 105 -11.86 2.32 -9.96
N LEU A 106 -11.85 3.33 -9.08
CA LEU A 106 -11.21 3.28 -7.76
C LEU A 106 -11.81 2.21 -6.82
N SER A 107 -13.09 1.90 -6.99
CA SER A 107 -13.78 0.82 -6.28
C SER A 107 -13.52 -0.56 -6.87
N ALA A 108 -13.18 -0.65 -8.16
CA ALA A 108 -13.07 -1.92 -8.88
C ALA A 108 -11.63 -2.41 -9.06
N LYS A 109 -10.66 -1.50 -9.18
CA LYS A 109 -9.29 -1.85 -9.56
C LYS A 109 -8.24 -1.42 -8.53
N PRO A 110 -7.12 -2.16 -8.42
CA PRO A 110 -5.97 -1.72 -7.66
C PRO A 110 -5.41 -0.41 -8.22
N MET A 111 -4.98 0.48 -7.32
CA MET A 111 -4.48 1.80 -7.70
C MET A 111 -3.28 1.77 -8.65
N LEU A 112 -2.37 0.81 -8.50
CA LEU A 112 -1.22 0.69 -9.39
C LEU A 112 -1.64 0.35 -10.83
N ALA A 113 -2.67 -0.50 -11.00
CA ALA A 113 -3.22 -0.81 -12.31
C ALA A 113 -3.87 0.43 -12.95
N LEU A 114 -4.56 1.26 -12.15
CA LEU A 114 -5.14 2.52 -12.64
C LEU A 114 -4.07 3.52 -13.10
N LEU A 115 -2.94 3.59 -12.40
CA LEU A 115 -1.82 4.42 -12.83
C LEU A 115 -1.27 3.95 -14.18
N GLU A 116 -1.07 2.63 -14.35
CA GLU A 116 -0.61 2.06 -15.63
C GLU A 116 -1.61 2.28 -16.77
N GLU A 117 -2.91 2.09 -16.52
CA GLU A 117 -3.98 2.38 -17.47
C GLU A 117 -4.04 3.86 -17.86
N ALA A 118 -3.69 4.76 -16.94
CA ALA A 118 -3.55 6.20 -17.19
C ALA A 118 -2.24 6.58 -17.92
N GLY A 119 -1.44 5.60 -18.34
CA GLY A 119 -0.20 5.79 -19.11
C GLY A 119 1.07 5.90 -18.27
N VAL A 120 1.01 5.73 -16.95
CA VAL A 120 2.18 5.79 -16.07
C VAL A 120 2.97 4.48 -16.15
N LYS A 121 4.24 4.56 -16.53
CA LYS A 121 5.18 3.44 -16.42
C LYS A 121 5.78 3.43 -15.02
N ILE A 122 5.28 2.57 -14.13
CA ILE A 122 5.74 2.49 -12.73
C ILE A 122 7.19 2.00 -12.69
N GLY A 123 8.06 2.74 -11.99
CA GLY A 123 9.47 2.38 -11.81
C GLY A 123 9.75 1.87 -10.40
N THR A 124 9.58 2.73 -9.39
CA THR A 124 9.97 2.42 -8.01
C THR A 124 8.93 2.91 -7.01
N ALA A 125 9.00 2.41 -5.78
CA ALA A 125 8.25 2.98 -4.67
C ALA A 125 9.11 2.99 -3.41
N THR A 126 9.01 4.06 -2.64
CA THR A 126 9.59 4.15 -1.29
C THR A 126 8.45 4.11 -0.29
N GLN A 127 8.61 3.30 0.75
CA GLN A 127 7.61 3.12 1.78
C GLN A 127 8.20 3.29 3.17
N TRP A 128 7.48 4.03 4.01
CA TRP A 128 7.74 4.20 5.43
C TRP A 128 6.61 3.55 6.22
N ILE A 129 6.97 2.86 7.30
CA ILE A 129 6.05 2.17 8.18
C ILE A 129 6.25 2.71 9.59
N GLY A 130 5.15 2.99 10.28
CA GLY A 130 5.14 3.43 11.67
C GLY A 130 3.85 3.01 12.37
N ALA A 131 3.59 3.62 13.52
CA ALA A 131 2.38 3.39 14.30
C ALA A 131 1.62 4.72 14.50
N LYS A 132 0.29 4.63 14.55
CA LYS A 132 -0.60 5.74 14.93
C LYS A 132 -1.75 5.19 15.77
N LEU A 133 -2.36 6.06 16.56
CA LEU A 133 -3.62 5.75 17.23
C LEU A 133 -4.80 6.11 16.32
N ALA A 134 -5.86 5.32 16.37
CA ALA A 134 -7.11 5.61 15.68
C ALA A 134 -7.72 6.91 16.24
N ASP A 135 -8.01 7.87 15.37
CA ASP A 135 -8.76 9.08 15.70
C ASP A 135 -10.27 8.90 15.49
N ALA A 136 -11.04 9.95 15.79
CA ALA A 136 -12.50 9.93 15.69
C ALA A 136 -13.01 9.80 14.23
N VAL A 137 -12.14 10.00 13.23
CA VAL A 137 -12.49 9.84 11.82
C VAL A 137 -12.28 8.40 11.38
N VAL A 138 -11.13 7.81 11.68
CA VAL A 138 -10.76 6.47 11.19
C VAL A 138 -11.37 5.34 12.02
N ALA A 139 -11.52 5.52 13.33
CA ALA A 139 -12.07 4.49 14.23
C ALA A 139 -13.45 3.96 13.77
N PRO A 140 -14.47 4.81 13.51
CA PRO A 140 -15.77 4.31 13.06
C PRO A 140 -15.71 3.68 11.65
N LEU A 141 -14.84 4.17 10.77
CA LEU A 141 -14.67 3.62 9.42
C LEU A 141 -14.06 2.20 9.42
N LEU A 142 -13.28 1.86 10.46
CA LEU A 142 -12.63 0.57 10.63
C LEU A 142 -13.33 -0.36 11.63
N GLY A 143 -14.40 0.10 12.28
CA GLY A 143 -15.13 -0.67 13.29
C GLY A 143 -14.25 -1.02 14.50
N ILE A 144 -13.47 -0.05 14.98
CA ILE A 144 -12.57 -0.18 16.13
C ILE A 144 -12.76 0.98 17.10
N GLU A 145 -12.23 0.85 18.32
CA GLU A 145 -12.29 1.89 19.34
C GLU A 145 -11.36 3.06 19.02
N LEU A 146 -11.74 4.27 19.46
CA LEU A 146 -10.85 5.43 19.48
C LEU A 146 -9.58 5.09 20.27
N GLY A 147 -8.42 5.48 19.77
CA GLY A 147 -7.14 5.15 20.41
C GLY A 147 -6.60 3.75 20.06
N SER A 148 -7.34 2.91 19.33
CA SER A 148 -6.82 1.61 18.89
C SER A 148 -5.52 1.75 18.08
N PRO A 149 -4.52 0.87 18.28
CA PRO A 149 -3.27 0.95 17.54
C PRO A 149 -3.47 0.59 16.06
N LEU A 150 -2.87 1.39 15.18
CA LEU A 150 -2.89 1.21 13.74
C LEU A 150 -1.46 1.19 13.19
N LEU A 151 -1.23 0.30 12.22
CA LEU A 151 -0.04 0.36 11.39
C LEU A 151 -0.21 1.50 10.39
N SER A 152 0.68 2.49 10.44
CA SER A 152 0.71 3.62 9.52
C SER A 152 1.69 3.34 8.39
N VAL A 153 1.24 3.50 7.15
CA VAL A 153 2.06 3.32 5.95
C VAL A 153 2.01 4.58 5.11
N THR A 154 3.17 5.18 4.84
CA THR A 154 3.31 6.23 3.83
C THR A 154 4.07 5.65 2.65
N ARG A 155 3.58 5.83 1.44
CA ARG A 155 4.27 5.36 0.22
C ARG A 155 4.28 6.42 -0.85
N VAL A 156 5.43 6.63 -1.47
CA VAL A 156 5.56 7.42 -2.70
C VAL A 156 5.89 6.47 -3.84
N VAL A 157 5.04 6.45 -4.86
CA VAL A 157 5.29 5.72 -6.11
C VAL A 157 5.90 6.68 -7.12
N ARG A 158 6.91 6.22 -7.84
CA ARG A 158 7.63 6.97 -8.87
C ARG A 158 7.58 6.21 -10.19
N ASP A 159 7.51 6.96 -11.28
CA ASP A 159 7.64 6.39 -12.62
C ASP A 159 9.10 5.99 -12.94
N ILE A 160 9.31 5.47 -14.15
CA ILE A 160 10.65 5.11 -14.65
C ILE A 160 11.61 6.31 -14.80
N HIS A 161 11.09 7.54 -14.82
CA HIS A 161 11.87 8.79 -14.84
C HIS A 161 12.09 9.36 -13.44
N ARG A 162 11.75 8.58 -12.39
CA ARG A 162 11.85 8.91 -10.96
C ARG A 162 10.91 10.04 -10.52
N GLN A 163 9.95 10.45 -11.33
CA GLN A 163 8.95 11.46 -10.97
C GLN A 163 7.89 10.85 -10.05
N PRO A 164 7.55 11.48 -8.91
CA PRO A 164 6.44 11.03 -8.08
C PRO A 164 5.11 11.09 -8.82
N VAL A 165 4.39 9.97 -8.82
CA VAL A 165 3.07 9.84 -9.47
C VAL A 165 1.96 9.56 -8.47
N GLN A 166 2.31 9.22 -7.23
CA GLN A 166 1.35 9.00 -6.17
C GLN A 166 1.98 9.12 -4.79
N LEU A 167 1.25 9.75 -3.88
CA LEU A 167 1.44 9.64 -2.44
C LEU A 167 0.28 8.85 -1.85
N LEU A 168 0.57 7.83 -1.07
CA LEU A 168 -0.38 7.06 -0.27
C LEU A 168 -0.09 7.28 1.21
N ARG A 169 -1.16 7.48 1.98
CA ARG A 169 -1.20 7.44 3.45
C ARG A 169 -2.24 6.42 3.86
N GLY A 170 -1.80 5.30 4.41
CA GLY A 170 -2.64 4.19 4.79
C GLY A 170 -2.58 3.92 6.28
N LEU A 171 -3.72 3.60 6.86
CA LEU A 171 -3.85 3.10 8.23
C LEU A 171 -4.44 1.70 8.16
N TYR A 172 -3.81 0.74 8.83
CA TYR A 172 -4.19 -0.67 8.79
C TYR A 172 -4.37 -1.22 10.21
N ARG A 173 -5.41 -2.05 10.34
CA ARG A 173 -5.69 -2.83 11.54
C ARG A 173 -4.64 -3.94 11.73
N PRO A 174 -3.80 -3.89 12.79
CA PRO A 174 -2.72 -4.87 12.97
C PRO A 174 -3.24 -6.28 13.29
N ASP A 175 -4.47 -6.40 13.80
CA ASP A 175 -5.17 -7.66 14.02
C ASP A 175 -5.60 -8.36 12.71
N ARG A 176 -5.64 -7.63 11.58
CA ARG A 176 -6.12 -8.13 10.28
C ARG A 176 -5.09 -8.00 9.14
N TYR A 177 -4.04 -7.22 9.35
CA TYR A 177 -3.02 -6.94 8.35
C TYR A 177 -1.62 -6.99 8.98
N GLN A 178 -0.72 -7.75 8.35
CA GLN A 178 0.67 -7.83 8.74
C GLN A 178 1.58 -7.46 7.58
N TYR A 179 2.61 -6.67 7.87
CA TYR A 179 3.66 -6.39 6.90
C TYR A 179 4.81 -7.39 7.05
N GLU A 180 4.94 -8.30 6.08
CA GLU A 180 6.06 -9.22 5.99
C GLU A 180 7.10 -8.71 4.97
N MET A 181 8.37 -8.69 5.39
CA MET A 181 9.54 -8.43 4.57
C MET A 181 10.59 -9.49 4.86
N GLN A 182 11.10 -10.14 3.81
CA GLN A 182 12.19 -11.11 3.92
C GLN A 182 13.51 -10.41 3.59
N LEU A 183 14.45 -10.47 4.52
CA LEU A 183 15.79 -9.94 4.36
C LEU A 183 16.75 -11.10 4.13
N SER A 184 17.53 -11.04 3.06
CA SER A 184 18.65 -11.93 2.83
C SER A 184 19.95 -11.14 2.93
N ARG A 185 20.98 -11.73 3.53
CA ARG A 185 22.33 -11.18 3.48
C ARG A 185 22.74 -11.04 2.02
N ALA A 186 23.20 -9.85 1.61
CA ALA A 186 23.87 -9.70 0.33
C ALA A 186 25.06 -10.67 0.31
N LYS A 187 25.34 -11.34 -0.82
CA LYS A 187 26.53 -12.20 -0.92
C LYS A 187 27.75 -11.36 -0.51
N ASP A 188 28.54 -11.96 0.37
CA ASP A 188 29.66 -11.38 1.12
C ASP A 188 30.46 -10.33 0.33
N ASP A 189 30.30 -9.05 0.70
CA ASP A 189 31.19 -7.95 0.29
C ASP A 189 31.97 -7.41 1.52
N GLY A 190 32.35 -8.31 2.43
CA GLY A 190 33.26 -8.01 3.54
C GLY A 190 32.70 -7.13 4.66
N THR A 191 31.41 -6.79 4.67
CA THR A 191 30.82 -6.00 5.75
C THR A 191 30.61 -6.88 7.00
N ARG A 192 31.66 -7.00 7.82
CA ARG A 192 31.59 -7.52 9.18
C ARG A 192 30.75 -6.56 10.03
N ILE A 193 29.57 -7.00 10.46
CA ILE A 193 28.79 -6.30 11.49
C ILE A 193 29.48 -6.60 12.82
N TRP A 194 30.23 -5.63 13.35
CA TRP A 194 30.72 -5.70 14.72
C TRP A 194 29.55 -5.49 15.66
N VAL A 195 29.15 -6.56 16.35
CA VAL A 195 28.32 -6.44 17.55
C VAL A 195 29.30 -6.33 18.72
N SER A 196 29.43 -5.15 19.30
CA SER A 196 30.10 -4.99 20.59
C SER A 196 29.16 -5.54 21.66
N GLU A 197 29.54 -6.65 22.29
CA GLU A 197 28.90 -7.12 23.52
C GLU A 197 29.07 -6.05 24.61
N THR A 198 27.98 -5.73 25.32
CA THR A 198 27.99 -4.97 26.57
C THR A 198 27.66 -5.92 27.70
#